data_AF-A0A1T5FI44-F1
#
_entry.id   AF-A0A1T5FI44-F1
#
_cell.length_a   1.000
_cell.length_b   1.000
_cell.length_c   1.000
_cell.angle_alpha   90.00
_cell.angle_beta   90.00
_cell.angle_gamma   90.00
#
_symmetry.space_group_name_H-M   'P 1'
#
loop_
_entity.id
_entity.type
_entity.pdbx_description
1 polymer ?
#
loop_
_entity_poly.entity_id
_entity_poly.type
_entity_poly.pdbx_seq_one_letter_code
_entity_poly.pdbx_strand_id
1 'polypeptide(L)'
;MLLKKIAEYLDDKRIDFSYIKDGPRMEIWVAGKEWLPILVFKGNNDGYFISWCGIEYRIADEIKAYVYVLRIFTAINELRIQEKQTNRIS
;
A
#
# COMPACT_ATOMS: atom_id res chain seq x y z
N MET A 1 8.17 -13.25 -3.63
CA MET A 1 7.29 -12.88 -4.76
C MET A 1 6.39 -11.70 -4.46
N LEU A 2 6.15 -11.37 -3.18
CA LEU A 2 5.26 -10.29 -2.74
C LEU A 2 5.32 -9.01 -3.58
N LEU A 3 6.48 -8.35 -3.65
CA LEU A 3 6.61 -7.05 -4.32
C LEU A 3 6.25 -7.11 -5.81
N LYS A 4 6.47 -8.26 -6.47
CA LYS A 4 6.04 -8.45 -7.86
C LYS A 4 4.52 -8.50 -7.96
N LYS A 5 3.84 -9.24 -7.06
CA LYS A 5 2.38 -9.31 -7.01
C LYS A 5 1.74 -7.95 -6.71
N ILE A 6 2.35 -7.17 -5.83
CA ILE A 6 1.89 -5.80 -5.53
C ILE A 6 2.04 -4.92 -6.77
N ALA A 7 3.19 -4.96 -7.45
CA ALA A 7 3.39 -4.20 -8.69
C ALA A 7 2.36 -4.57 -9.76
N GLU A 8 2.14 -5.87 -10.01
CA GLU A 8 1.12 -6.35 -10.96
C GLU A 8 -0.28 -5.83 -10.61
N TYR A 9 -0.67 -5.90 -9.34
CA TYR A 9 -1.94 -5.35 -8.87
C TYR A 9 -2.06 -3.83 -9.10
N LEU A 10 -0.99 -3.08 -8.85
CA LEU A 10 -0.97 -1.62 -9.00
C LEU A 10 -0.96 -1.20 -10.48
N ASP A 11 -0.28 -1.94 -11.35
CA ASP A 11 -0.21 -1.70 -12.79
C ASP A 11 -1.58 -1.84 -13.47
N ASP A 12 -2.50 -2.63 -12.89
CA ASP A 12 -3.90 -2.74 -13.32
C ASP A 12 -4.79 -1.61 -12.77
N LYS A 13 -4.36 -0.89 -11.73
CA LYS A 13 -5.14 0.11 -10.98
C LYS A 13 -4.59 1.54 -11.08
N ARG A 14 -3.76 1.81 -12.09
CA ARG A 14 -2.88 3.00 -12.32
C ARG A 14 -3.38 4.41 -11.96
N ILE A 15 -4.68 4.63 -11.72
CA ILE A 15 -5.23 5.97 -11.49
C ILE A 15 -5.07 6.41 -10.02
N ASP A 16 -5.13 5.48 -9.05
CA ASP A 16 -5.23 5.85 -7.64
C ASP A 16 -3.91 5.73 -6.85
N PHE A 17 -2.96 4.97 -7.38
CA PHE A 17 -1.69 4.66 -6.72
C PHE A 17 -0.55 4.70 -7.73
N SER A 18 0.63 5.12 -7.26
CA SER A 18 1.90 4.95 -7.98
C SER A 18 2.90 4.26 -7.05
N TYR A 19 3.95 3.68 -7.61
CA TYR A 19 4.97 3.02 -6.79
C TYR A 19 6.38 3.21 -7.34
N ILE A 20 7.34 3.17 -6.42
CA ILE A 20 8.77 3.08 -6.68
C ILE A 20 9.24 1.75 -6.11
N LYS A 21 9.94 0.94 -6.90
CA LYS A 21 10.50 -0.33 -6.44
C LYS A 21 12.02 -0.27 -6.54
N ASP A 22 12.69 -0.43 -5.40
CA ASP A 22 14.14 -0.43 -5.28
C ASP A 22 14.60 -1.67 -4.50
N GLY A 23 15.10 -2.67 -5.23
CA GLY A 23 15.56 -3.94 -4.67
C GLY A 23 14.51 -4.62 -3.76
N PRO A 24 14.81 -4.81 -2.45
CA PRO A 24 13.88 -5.41 -1.48
C PRO A 24 12.82 -4.44 -0.95
N ARG A 25 12.82 -3.18 -1.38
CA ARG A 25 11.90 -2.12 -0.93
C ARG A 25 10.93 -1.71 -2.03
N MET A 26 9.72 -1.37 -1.63
CA MET A 26 8.72 -0.72 -2.46
C MET A 26 8.07 0.42 -1.68
N GLU A 27 7.94 1.56 -2.33
CA GLU A 27 7.20 2.72 -1.83
C GLU A 27 5.94 2.89 -2.67
N ILE A 28 4.79 3.00 -2.03
CA ILE A 28 3.50 3.14 -2.71
C ILE A 28 2.90 4.46 -2.28
N TRP A 29 2.65 5.32 -3.27
CA TRP A 29 2.15 6.67 -3.13
C TRP A 29 0.69 6.74 -3.55
N VAL A 30 -0.12 7.44 -2.76
CA VAL A 30 -1.55 7.65 -3.03
C VAL A 30 -1.72 8.93 -3.84
N ALA A 31 -2.31 8.84 -5.04
CA ALA A 31 -2.44 9.98 -5.93
C ALA A 31 -3.35 11.07 -5.35
N GLY A 32 -2.86 12.32 -5.33
CA GLY A 32 -3.63 13.48 -4.85
C GLY A 32 -3.74 13.57 -3.32
N LYS A 33 -2.87 12.89 -2.58
CA LYS A 33 -2.75 12.99 -1.12
C LYS A 33 -1.33 13.32 -0.72
N GLU A 34 -1.15 14.21 0.26
CA GLU A 34 0.14 14.51 0.89
C GLU A 34 0.45 13.53 2.04
N TRP A 35 0.02 12.28 1.91
CA TRP A 35 0.26 11.26 2.93
C TRP A 35 1.66 10.67 2.80
N LEU A 36 2.22 10.23 3.93
CA LEU A 36 3.42 9.41 3.92
C LEU A 36 3.17 8.13 3.09
N PRO A 37 4.16 7.68 2.30
CA PRO A 37 4.00 6.50 1.46
C PRO A 37 3.81 5.25 2.30
N ILE A 38 3.13 4.25 1.72
CA ILE A 38 3.14 2.91 2.27
C ILE A 38 4.47 2.28 1.87
N LEU A 39 5.24 1.83 2.86
CA LEU A 39 6.52 1.18 2.65
C LEU A 39 6.33 -0.33 2.80
N VAL A 40 6.80 -1.10 1.81
CA VAL A 40 6.85 -2.57 1.86
C VAL A 40 8.28 -3.01 1.65
N PHE A 41 8.86 -3.69 2.63
CA PHE A 41 10.22 -4.17 2.61
C PHE A 41 10.29 -5.69 2.84
N LYS A 42 11.07 -6.40 2.04
CA LYS A 42 11.38 -7.82 2.25
C LYS A 42 12.67 -7.94 3.05
N GLY A 43 12.54 -8.37 4.30
CA GLY A 43 13.70 -8.73 5.13
C GLY A 43 14.35 -10.02 4.63
N ASN A 44 15.66 -10.15 4.84
CA ASN A 44 16.43 -11.30 4.35
C ASN A 44 15.95 -12.62 4.98
N ASN A 45 15.70 -12.63 6.30
CA ASN A 45 15.18 -13.80 7.05
C ASN A 45 13.95 -13.49 7.92
N ASP A 46 13.50 -12.23 7.92
CA ASP A 46 12.58 -11.70 8.91
C ASP A 46 11.13 -11.55 8.42
N GLY A 47 10.88 -11.99 7.19
CA GLY A 47 9.59 -11.83 6.52
C GLY A 47 9.47 -10.48 5.82
N TYR A 48 8.30 -9.88 5.94
CA TYR A 48 7.93 -8.62 5.29
C TYR A 48 7.63 -7.55 6.35
N PHE A 49 8.11 -6.35 6.09
CA PHE A 49 7.84 -5.16 6.90
C PHE A 49 6.94 -4.25 6.08
N ILE A 50 5.82 -3.84 6.67
CA ILE A 50 4.84 -2.97 6.04
C ILE A 50 4.63 -1.79 6.97
N SER A 51 4.92 -0.58 6.50
CA SER A 51 4.80 0.64 7.28
C SER A 51 3.88 1.65 6.60
N TRP A 52 2.97 2.24 7.37
CA TRP A 52 2.07 3.31 6.90
C TRP A 52 1.69 4.21 8.08
N CYS A 53 1.71 5.53 7.86
CA CYS A 53 1.40 6.55 8.89
C CYS A 53 2.16 6.38 10.22
N GLY A 54 3.42 5.94 10.15
CA GLY A 54 4.28 5.75 11.33
C GLY A 54 4.04 4.45 12.11
N ILE A 55 3.14 3.59 11.64
CA ILE A 55 2.91 2.27 12.22
C ILE A 55 3.60 1.22 11.36
N GLU A 56 4.38 0.34 11.98
CA GLU A 56 5.09 -0.75 11.32
C GLU A 56 4.52 -2.11 11.72
N TYR A 57 4.33 -2.98 10.72
CA TYR A 57 3.90 -4.36 10.90
C TYR A 57 4.91 -5.32 10.29
N ARG A 58 5.27 -6.34 11.07
CA ARG A 58 6.14 -7.42 10.63
C ARG A 58 5.32 -8.69 10.40
N ILE A 59 5.41 -9.25 9.20
CA ILE A 59 4.62 -10.39 8.75
C ILE A 59 5.53 -11.42 8.08
N ALA A 60 5.69 -12.59 8.70
CA ALA A 60 6.55 -13.65 8.17
C ALA A 60 6.01 -14.28 6.88
N ASP A 61 4.70 -14.50 6.82
CA ASP A 61 4.05 -15.19 5.71
C ASP A 61 3.77 -14.25 4.53
N GLU A 62 4.18 -14.68 3.32
CA GLU A 62 4.02 -13.88 2.10
C GLU A 62 2.56 -13.59 1.76
N ILE A 63 1.67 -14.57 1.93
CA ILE A 63 0.26 -14.42 1.57
C ILE A 63 -0.41 -13.46 2.53
N LYS A 64 -0.15 -13.58 3.83
CA LYS A 64 -0.64 -12.64 4.85
C LYS A 64 -0.12 -11.22 4.61
N ALA A 65 1.15 -11.07 4.23
CA ALA A 65 1.73 -9.78 3.90
C ALA A 65 1.02 -9.15 2.69
N TYR A 66 0.77 -9.94 1.64
CA TYR A 66 0.02 -9.49 0.47
C TYR A 66 -1.39 -9.05 0.82
N VAL A 67 -2.13 -9.88 1.55
CA VAL A 67 -3.49 -9.57 2.01
C VAL A 67 -3.51 -8.31 2.86
N TYR A 68 -2.50 -8.11 3.71
CA TYR A 68 -2.40 -6.91 4.55
C TYR A 68 -2.23 -5.64 3.71
N VAL A 69 -1.36 -5.66 2.69
CA VAL A 69 -1.21 -4.54 1.74
C VAL A 69 -2.53 -4.26 1.02
N LEU A 70 -3.23 -5.29 0.55
CA LEU A 70 -4.53 -5.11 -0.10
C LEU A 70 -5.58 -4.48 0.83
N ARG A 71 -5.57 -4.83 2.13
CA ARG A 71 -6.45 -4.20 3.12
C ARG A 71 -6.17 -2.71 3.30
N ILE A 72 -4.89 -2.31 3.27
CA ILE A 72 -4.52 -0.88 3.28
C ILE A 72 -5.13 -0.18 2.06
N PHE A 73 -4.99 -0.75 0.87
CA PHE A 73 -5.57 -0.17 -0.34
C PHE A 73 -7.10 -0.03 -0.26
N THR A 74 -7.80 -1.06 0.23
CA THR A 74 -9.24 -1.01 0.44
C THR A 74 -9.63 0.11 1.40
N ALA A 75 -8.97 0.21 2.56
CA ALA A 75 -9.24 1.26 3.54
C ALA A 75 -9.02 2.67 2.96
N ILE A 76 -7.95 2.87 2.18
CA ILE A 76 -7.68 4.14 1.50
C ILE A 76 -8.80 4.49 0.50
N ASN A 77 -9.25 3.51 -0.29
CA ASN A 77 -10.33 3.72 -1.24
C ASN A 77 -11.65 4.08 -0.55
N GLU A 78 -11.97 3.43 0.57
CA GLU A 78 -13.14 3.75 1.39
C GLU A 78 -13.08 5.18 1.94
N LEU A 79 -11.92 5.61 2.46
CA LEU A 79 -11.70 6.98 2.92
C LEU A 79 -11.93 7.99 1.79
N ARG A 80 -11.42 7.73 0.59
CA ARG A 80 -11.63 8.61 -0.57
C ARG A 80 -13.09 8.69 -1.00
N ILE A 81 -13.83 7.58 -0.92
CA ILE A 81 -15.27 7.56 -1.23
C ILE A 81 -16.04 8.41 -0.22
N GLN A 82 -15.72 8.27 1.07
CA GLN A 82 -16.34 9.05 2.15
C GLN A 82 -16.08 10.55 1.97
N GLU A 83 -14.84 10.97 1.73
CA GLU A 83 -14.48 12.38 1.48
C GLU A 83 -15.25 12.96 0.28
N LYS A 84 -15.38 12.20 -0.82
CA LYS A 84 -16.16 12.63 -1.99
C LYS A 84 -17.64 12.80 -1.68
N GLN A 85 -18.21 11.99 -0.79
CA GLN A 85 -19.61 12.11 -0.37
C GLN A 85 -19.80 13.33 0.53
N THR A 86 -18.90 13.57 1.51
CA THR A 86 -18.95 14.74 2.38
C THR A 86 -18.84 16.05 1.60
N ASN A 87 -17.90 16.14 0.66
CA ASN A 87 -17.67 17.34 -0.14
C ASN A 87 -18.77 17.64 -1.18
N ARG A 88 -19.71 16.71 -1.41
CA ARG A 88 -20.88 16.94 -2.30
C ARG A 88 -22.10 17.50 -1.56
N ILE A 89 -22.09 17.44 -0.23
CA ILE A 89 -23.18 17.88 0.65
C ILE A 89 -22.86 19.26 1.26
N SER A 90 -21.63 19.75 1.04
CA SER A 90 -21.14 21.08 1.44
C SER A 90 -21.32 22.07 0.29
#